data_AF-A0ABD3WEJ4-F1
#
_entry.id   AF-A0ABD3WEJ4-F1
#
_cell.length_a   1.000
_cell.length_b   1.000
_cell.length_c   1.000
_cell.angle_alpha   90.00
_cell.angle_beta   90.00
_cell.angle_gamma   90.00
#
_symmetry.space_group_name_H-M   'P 1'
#
loop_
_entity.id
_entity.type
_entity.pdbx_description
1 polymer ?
#
loop_
_entity_poly.entity_id
_entity_poly.type
_entity_poly.pdbx_seq_one_letter_code
_entity_poly.pdbx_strand_id
1 'polypeptide(L)'
;GNSSWIPPPDTNFALFKSNRSVKVMQTKTKNVWLFNIAKDPYEEVDLSDAYPSKVKEMLDRLSYYQSTAVPCHYPKSDPRADPKLHGGFWGPWE
;
A
#
# COMPACT_ATOMS: atom_id res chain seq x y z
N GLY A 1 -9.92 5.42 12.31
CA GLY A 1 -9.32 6.02 11.10
C GLY A 1 -10.05 5.49 9.88
N ASN A 2 -10.26 6.31 8.86
CA ASN A 2 -11.06 5.98 7.66
C ASN A 2 -10.26 5.30 6.53
N SER A 3 -9.10 4.71 6.84
CA SER A 3 -8.20 3.97 5.92
C SER A 3 -7.98 4.64 4.56
N SER A 4 -8.14 5.96 4.46
CA SER A 4 -8.03 6.69 3.22
C SER A 4 -6.58 7.08 3.04
N TRP A 5 -6.00 6.74 1.89
CA TRP A 5 -4.63 7.11 1.56
C TRP A 5 -4.52 8.63 1.41
N ILE A 6 -3.53 9.23 2.07
CA ILE A 6 -3.23 10.67 2.02
C ILE A 6 -1.92 10.82 1.24
N PRO A 7 -1.91 11.52 0.09
CA PRO A 7 -0.67 11.71 -0.66
C PRO A 7 0.31 12.66 0.05
N PRO A 8 1.61 12.59 -0.29
CA PRO A 8 2.61 13.54 0.18
C PRO A 8 2.23 14.99 -0.13
N PRO A 9 2.58 15.96 0.73
CA PRO A 9 2.22 17.38 0.55
C PRO A 9 2.77 18.01 -0.74
N ASP A 10 3.85 17.47 -1.29
CA ASP A 10 4.45 17.93 -2.56
C ASP A 10 3.65 17.47 -3.80
N THR A 11 2.61 16.65 -3.63
CA THR A 11 1.74 16.29 -4.76
C THR A 11 0.84 17.47 -5.11
N ASN A 12 0.96 17.94 -6.36
CA ASN A 12 0.00 18.89 -6.91
C ASN A 12 -1.36 18.18 -7.13
N PHE A 13 -2.22 18.24 -6.10
CA PHE A 13 -3.55 17.62 -6.06
C PHE A 13 -4.44 17.99 -7.25
N ALA A 14 -4.29 19.20 -7.79
CA ALA A 14 -5.08 19.66 -8.93
C ALA A 14 -4.71 18.91 -10.23
N LEU A 15 -3.43 18.57 -10.40
CA LEU A 15 -2.93 17.80 -11.56
C LEU A 15 -3.24 16.29 -11.43
N PHE A 16 -3.24 15.79 -10.18
CA PHE A 16 -3.55 14.39 -9.88
C PHE A 16 -5.01 14.02 -10.14
N LYS A 17 -5.95 14.94 -9.91
CA LYS A 17 -7.37 14.72 -10.17
C LYS A 17 -7.73 14.72 -11.66
N SER A 18 -6.99 15.47 -12.50
CA SER A 18 -7.36 15.65 -13.91
C SER A 18 -6.74 14.62 -14.85
N ASN A 19 -5.54 14.10 -14.55
CA ASN A 19 -4.74 13.34 -15.53
C ASN A 19 -4.34 11.92 -15.11
N ARG A 20 -4.71 11.43 -13.92
CA ARG A 20 -4.50 10.01 -13.54
C ARG A 20 -5.80 9.23 -13.51
N SER A 21 -6.48 9.20 -14.65
CA SER A 21 -7.26 8.01 -15.00
C SER A 21 -6.26 6.94 -15.42
N VAL A 22 -5.57 6.36 -14.45
CA VAL A 22 -4.88 5.08 -14.69
C VAL A 22 -5.98 4.14 -15.18
N LYS A 23 -6.01 3.88 -16.49
CA LYS A 23 -6.87 2.86 -17.11
C LYS A 23 -6.30 1.48 -16.75
N VAL A 24 -6.05 1.22 -15.47
CA VAL A 24 -6.12 -0.16 -15.01
C VAL A 24 -7.56 -0.53 -15.26
N MET A 25 -7.80 -1.49 -16.16
CA MET A 25 -9.08 -2.16 -16.25
C MET A 25 -9.29 -2.89 -14.92
N GLN A 26 -9.75 -2.13 -13.93
CA GLN A 26 -10.15 -2.58 -12.60
C GLN A 26 -11.44 -3.35 -12.79
N THR A 27 -11.35 -4.59 -13.28
CA THR A 27 -12.45 -5.53 -13.10
C THR A 27 -12.53 -5.82 -11.60
N LYS A 28 -13.74 -5.97 -11.05
CA LYS A 28 -13.92 -6.29 -9.61
C LYS A 28 -13.17 -7.54 -9.14
N THR A 29 -12.65 -8.35 -10.07
CA THR A 29 -12.00 -9.64 -9.82
C THR A 29 -10.47 -9.59 -9.93
N LYS A 30 -9.87 -8.50 -10.44
CA LYS A 30 -8.41 -8.44 -10.62
C LYS A 30 -7.71 -8.18 -9.28
N ASN A 31 -6.71 -8.99 -8.96
CA ASN A 31 -5.95 -8.95 -7.70
C ASN A 31 -4.42 -9.03 -7.89
N VAL A 32 -3.93 -9.05 -9.13
CA VAL A 32 -2.49 -9.11 -9.46
C VAL A 32 -2.20 -8.12 -10.58
N TRP A 33 -1.09 -7.40 -10.44
CA TRP A 33 -0.54 -6.47 -11.43
C TRP A 33 0.96 -6.70 -11.56
N LEU A 34 1.52 -6.41 -12.74
CA LEU A 34 2.95 -6.48 -12.97
C LEU A 34 3.42 -5.23 -13.71
N PHE A 35 4.35 -4.48 -13.12
CA PHE A 35 4.92 -3.28 -13.73
C PHE A 35 6.43 -3.42 -13.90
N ASN A 36 6.96 -2.79 -14.95
CA ASN A 36 8.40 -2.68 -15.14
C ASN A 36 8.90 -1.32 -14.67
N ILE A 37 9.21 -1.19 -13.39
CA ILE A 37 9.58 0.09 -12.76
C ILE A 37 10.75 0.81 -13.45
N ALA A 38 11.67 0.06 -14.07
CA ALA A 38 12.80 0.65 -14.80
C ALA A 38 12.39 1.37 -16.09
N LYS A 39 11.27 0.96 -16.71
CA LYS A 39 10.74 1.56 -17.95
C LYS A 39 9.43 2.33 -17.75
N ASP A 40 8.72 2.04 -16.67
CA ASP A 40 7.43 2.59 -16.28
C ASP A 40 7.46 2.95 -14.78
N PRO A 41 8.09 4.08 -14.42
CA PRO A 41 8.26 4.49 -13.03
C PRO A 41 6.95 4.97 -12.36
N TYR A 42 5.89 5.15 -13.14
CA TYR A 42 4.59 5.64 -12.66
C TYR A 42 3.50 4.57 -12.66
N GLU A 43 3.85 3.31 -12.98
CA GLU A 43 2.97 2.14 -12.92
C GLU A 43 1.69 2.32 -13.76
N GLU A 44 1.86 2.82 -14.98
CA GLU A 44 0.75 3.15 -15.89
C GLU A 44 0.32 1.95 -16.74
N VAL A 45 1.25 1.05 -17.08
CA VAL A 45 1.02 -0.06 -18.02
C VAL A 45 1.18 -1.40 -17.33
N ASP A 46 0.06 -2.07 -17.10
CA ASP A 46 0.05 -3.41 -16.52
C ASP A 46 0.46 -4.48 -17.54
N LEU A 47 1.42 -5.31 -17.14
CA LEU A 47 2.05 -6.37 -17.91
C LEU A 47 1.67 -7.77 -17.40
N SER A 48 0.74 -7.89 -16.44
CA SER A 48 0.39 -9.16 -15.79
C SER A 48 -0.02 -10.24 -16.80
N ASP A 49 -0.82 -9.85 -17.79
CA ASP A 49 -1.40 -10.78 -18.77
C ASP A 49 -0.40 -11.09 -19.89
N ALA A 50 0.53 -10.17 -20.15
CA ALA A 50 1.57 -10.31 -21.17
C ALA A 50 2.74 -11.20 -20.72
N TYR A 51 3.04 -11.25 -19.41
CA TYR A 51 4.19 -12.00 -18.89
C TYR A 51 3.82 -12.89 -17.68
N PRO A 52 2.98 -13.95 -17.88
CA PRO A 52 2.52 -14.81 -16.80
C PRO A 52 3.64 -15.58 -16.10
N SER A 53 4.74 -15.90 -16.79
CA SER A 53 5.91 -16.54 -16.19
C SER A 53 6.62 -15.62 -15.19
N LYS A 54 6.72 -14.32 -15.49
CA LYS A 54 7.28 -13.32 -14.57
C LYS A 54 6.35 -13.08 -13.38
N VAL A 55 5.05 -13.07 -13.59
CA VAL A 55 4.07 -13.03 -12.48
C VAL A 55 4.32 -14.20 -11.53
N LYS A 56 4.45 -15.43 -12.05
CA LYS A 56 4.72 -16.62 -11.24
C LYS A 56 6.04 -16.50 -10.47
N GLU A 57 7.12 -16.09 -11.13
CA GLU A 57 8.41 -15.87 -10.48
C GLU A 57 8.31 -14.89 -9.29
N MET A 58 7.58 -13.78 -9.46
CA MET A 58 7.39 -12.80 -8.39
C MET A 58 6.52 -13.33 -7.26
N LEU A 59 5.46 -14.11 -7.57
CA LEU A 59 4.63 -14.77 -6.57
C LEU A 59 5.38 -15.82 -5.76
N ASP A 60 6.25 -16.59 -6.41
CA ASP A 60 7.13 -17.56 -5.72
C ASP A 60 8.09 -16.84 -4.77
N ARG A 61 8.64 -15.69 -5.17
CA ARG A 61 9.45 -14.84 -4.28
C ARG A 61 8.65 -14.26 -3.12
N LEU A 62 7.39 -13.88 -3.33
CA LEU A 62 6.50 -13.43 -2.26
C LEU A 62 6.23 -14.55 -1.26
N SER A 63 5.98 -15.77 -1.75
CA SER A 63 5.80 -16.97 -0.92
C SER A 63 7.05 -17.28 -0.09
N TYR A 64 8.24 -17.15 -0.68
CA TYR A 64 9.50 -17.28 0.04
C TYR A 64 9.60 -16.30 1.22
N TYR A 65 9.32 -15.01 1.02
CA TYR A 65 9.35 -14.04 2.13
C TYR A 65 8.29 -14.33 3.19
N GLN A 66 7.09 -14.73 2.77
CA GLN A 66 6.02 -15.14 3.67
C GLN A 66 6.43 -16.31 4.57
N SER A 67 7.24 -17.26 4.06
CA SER A 67 7.72 -18.42 4.84
C SER A 67 8.59 -18.02 6.04
N THR A 68 9.24 -16.87 5.97
CA THR A 68 10.07 -16.30 7.04
C THR A 68 9.38 -15.18 7.81
N ALA A 69 8.15 -14.82 7.45
CA ALA A 69 7.45 -13.69 8.01
C ALA A 69 6.97 -13.98 9.44
N VAL A 70 7.15 -13.00 10.33
CA VAL A 70 6.63 -13.04 11.69
C VAL A 70 5.18 -12.57 11.68
N PRO A 71 4.27 -13.15 12.49
CA PRO A 71 2.91 -12.66 12.58
C PRO A 71 2.84 -11.17 12.89
N CYS A 72 1.94 -10.45 12.21
CA CYS A 72 1.73 -9.02 12.46
C CYS A 72 1.29 -8.80 13.91
N HIS A 73 2.04 -8.00 14.65
CA HIS A 73 1.66 -7.59 16.00
C HIS A 73 0.81 -6.31 15.93
N TYR A 74 -0.51 -6.50 15.97
CA TYR A 74 -1.48 -5.40 15.95
C TYR A 74 -2.38 -5.46 17.20
N PRO A 75 -1.87 -5.06 18.38
CA PRO A 75 -2.63 -5.10 19.62
C PRO A 75 -3.80 -4.11 19.59
N LYS A 76 -4.78 -4.33 20.47
CA LYS A 76 -5.87 -3.36 20.67
C LYS A 76 -5.29 -2.08 21.27
N SER A 77 -5.91 -0.95 20.95
CA SER A 77 -5.57 0.34 21.56
C SER A 77 -5.70 0.25 23.09
N ASP A 78 -4.69 0.72 23.82
CA ASP A 78 -4.74 0.81 25.28
C ASP A 78 -5.48 2.10 25.68
N PRO A 79 -6.60 2.03 26.43
CA PRO A 79 -7.30 3.22 26.91
C PRO A 79 -6.45 4.14 27.80
N ARG A 80 -5.44 3.59 28.49
CA ARG A 80 -4.53 4.39 29.32
C ARG A 80 -3.61 5.28 28.51
N ALA A 81 -3.45 5.02 27.21
CA ALA A 81 -2.69 5.86 26.31
C ALA A 81 -3.36 7.21 25.98
N ASP A 82 -4.58 7.46 26.49
CA ASP A 82 -5.30 8.72 26.23
C ASP A 82 -4.52 9.93 26.79
N PRO A 83 -4.09 10.88 25.94
CA PRO A 83 -3.37 12.09 26.37
C PRO A 83 -4.10 12.91 27.43
N LYS A 84 -5.44 12.81 27.51
CA LYS A 84 -6.21 13.49 28.56
C LYS A 84 -5.82 13.01 29.96
N LEU A 85 -5.32 11.78 30.08
CA LEU A 85 -4.82 11.20 31.32
C LEU A 85 -3.36 11.62 31.62
N HIS A 86 -2.67 12.25 30.67
CA HIS A 86 -1.23 12.60 30.72
C HIS A 86 -0.98 14.09 30.46
N GLY A 87 -1.81 14.96 31.04
CA GLY A 87 -1.64 16.42 30.93
C GLY A 87 -1.92 17.00 29.54
N GLY A 88 -2.59 16.25 28.67
CA GLY A 88 -2.96 16.68 27.31
C GLY A 88 -1.93 16.37 26.23
N PHE A 89 -0.84 15.68 26.56
CA PHE A 89 0.25 15.38 25.63
C PHE A 89 0.41 13.88 25.40
N TRP A 90 0.81 13.49 24.19
CA TRP A 90 1.24 12.13 23.90
C TRP A 90 2.59 11.89 24.56
N GLY A 91 2.69 10.82 25.33
CA GLY A 91 3.93 10.43 26.01
C GLY A 91 3.82 8.99 26.49
N PRO A 92 4.88 8.46 27.12
CA PRO A 92 4.80 7.18 27.80
C PRO A 92 3.65 7.19 28.82
N TRP A 93 2.78 6.19 28.75
CA TRP A 93 1.69 5.97 29.70
C TRP A 93 1.94 4.73 30.60
N GLU A 94 3.08 4.07 30.38
CA GLU A 94 3.65 2.98 31.16
C GLU A 94 5.14 3.24 31.41
#